data_AF-A0A9W9BD89-F1
#
_entry.id   AF-A0A9W9BD89-F1
#
_cell.length_a   1.000
_cell.length_b   1.000
_cell.length_c   1.000
_cell.angle_alpha   90.00
_cell.angle_beta   90.00
_cell.angle_gamma   90.00
#
_symmetry.space_group_name_H-M   'P 1'
#
loop_
_entity.id
_entity.type
_entity.pdbx_description
1 polymer ?
#
loop_
_entity_poly.entity_id
_entity_poly.type
_entity_poly.pdbx_seq_one_letter_code
_entity_poly.pdbx_strand_id
1 'polypeptide(L)'
;MADVGGDKGPLCLAVIIATLAVGGILVFTRVLTRTVIRPHFGWDDGLIVITWFIILGYNVCMFVSIQRGYGKRSEALTEAQITSAIKAEVIGQFFAIASFPSGKASIAYLLQRIFPGKKLQWFLWSFVAANAICFYVDSVLILVQCQPVAFQWDHTIPGGKCWDSRVVVDWGFLTGTIGALTDFCFAVLPWFYLRKLQMGLKEKITIGVALSMGFFATVCSSLKIYYTWTLGSHQDFTYDTVPLVIWSCVELASINVAACIPTLGPLYLWLVGSSSKSTKAVSDYESKHGTGSGKFGRLANRNSRGIELESLDDRAFNIYQSKSYRVSFEDRDDKPIKVTGTAQTTETTQTIQTEADVGATITVQRAYAY
;
A
#
# COMPACT_ATOMS: atom_id res chain seq x y z
N MET A 1 -19.00 6.27 -43.51
CA MET A 1 -18.85 4.85 -43.92
C MET A 1 -18.95 4.02 -42.63
N ALA A 2 -20.09 3.33 -42.49
CA ALA A 2 -20.53 2.40 -41.42
C ALA A 2 -19.85 2.48 -40.03
N ASP A 3 -20.43 3.26 -39.12
CA ASP A 3 -20.19 3.18 -37.66
C ASP A 3 -21.54 2.94 -36.95
N VAL A 4 -22.13 1.77 -37.20
CA VAL A 4 -23.40 1.31 -36.62
C VAL A 4 -23.12 0.05 -35.81
N GLY A 5 -22.91 0.22 -34.50
CA GLY A 5 -22.78 -0.87 -33.51
C GLY A 5 -21.38 -1.06 -32.93
N GLY A 6 -20.82 -0.03 -32.29
CA GLY A 6 -19.41 0.02 -31.85
C GLY A 6 -18.98 -1.11 -30.92
N ASP A 7 -17.99 -1.89 -31.36
CA ASP A 7 -17.29 -2.94 -30.60
C ASP A 7 -16.48 -2.32 -29.45
N LYS A 8 -16.80 -2.70 -28.20
CA LYS A 8 -16.09 -2.22 -27.01
C LYS A 8 -14.95 -3.15 -26.57
N GLY A 9 -14.81 -4.32 -27.22
CA GLY A 9 -13.81 -5.34 -26.89
C GLY A 9 -12.36 -4.82 -26.90
N PRO A 10 -11.90 -4.13 -27.96
CA PRO A 10 -10.53 -3.60 -28.02
C PRO A 10 -10.22 -2.59 -26.93
N LEU A 11 -11.17 -1.72 -26.59
CA LEU A 11 -11.04 -0.74 -25.52
C LEU A 11 -10.93 -1.44 -24.16
N CYS A 12 -11.78 -2.44 -23.91
CA CYS A 12 -11.74 -3.24 -22.69
C CYS A 12 -10.38 -3.94 -22.53
N LEU A 13 -9.88 -4.57 -23.60
CA LEU A 13 -8.59 -5.25 -23.62
C LEU A 13 -7.44 -4.28 -23.33
N ALA A 14 -7.43 -3.10 -23.95
CA ALA A 14 -6.40 -2.10 -23.72
C ALA A 14 -6.31 -1.65 -22.26
N VAL A 15 -7.47 -1.40 -21.62
CA VAL A 15 -7.55 -1.01 -20.21
C VAL A 15 -7.06 -2.13 -19.29
N ILE A 16 -7.49 -3.37 -19.56
CA ILE A 16 -7.13 -4.56 -18.78
C ILE A 16 -5.61 -4.79 -18.81
N ILE A 17 -5.00 -4.77 -20.00
CA ILE A 17 -3.54 -4.91 -20.14
C ILE A 17 -2.80 -3.75 -19.47
N ALA A 18 -3.26 -2.50 -19.65
CA ALA A 18 -2.63 -1.34 -19.05
C ALA A 18 -2.66 -1.40 -17.51
N THR A 19 -3.81 -1.73 -16.92
CA THR A 19 -3.95 -1.84 -15.46
C THR A 19 -3.13 -2.99 -14.88
N LEU A 20 -3.07 -4.13 -15.57
CA LEU A 20 -2.21 -5.26 -15.19
C LEU A 20 -0.73 -4.89 -15.23
N ALA A 21 -0.28 -4.24 -16.32
CA ALA A 21 1.11 -3.85 -16.51
C ALA A 21 1.55 -2.81 -15.46
N VAL A 22 0.73 -1.76 -15.26
CA VAL A 22 1.00 -0.74 -14.23
C VAL A 22 1.03 -1.37 -12.84
N GLY A 23 0.05 -2.21 -12.50
CA GLY A 23 0.03 -2.93 -11.22
C GLY A 23 1.27 -3.82 -11.05
N GLY A 24 1.68 -4.53 -12.10
CA GLY A 24 2.83 -5.43 -12.07
C GLY A 24 4.14 -4.69 -11.87
N ILE A 25 4.35 -3.58 -12.58
CA ILE A 25 5.54 -2.72 -12.41
C ILE A 25 5.60 -2.19 -10.98
N LEU A 26 4.48 -1.73 -10.42
CA LEU A 26 4.45 -1.17 -9.06
C LEU A 26 4.71 -2.23 -7.99
N VAL A 27 4.07 -3.40 -8.10
CA VAL A 27 4.27 -4.53 -7.17
C VAL A 27 5.71 -5.03 -7.25
N PHE A 28 6.24 -5.18 -8.47
CA PHE A 28 7.64 -5.57 -8.66
C PHE A 28 8.61 -4.55 -8.05
N THR A 29 8.40 -3.26 -8.32
CA THR A 29 9.18 -2.16 -7.73
C THR A 29 9.14 -2.20 -6.21
N ARG A 30 7.96 -2.47 -5.64
CA ARG A 30 7.77 -2.61 -4.19
C ARG A 30 8.53 -3.80 -3.63
N VAL A 31 8.42 -4.97 -4.25
CA VAL A 31 9.15 -6.17 -3.85
C VAL A 31 10.66 -5.92 -3.91
N LEU A 32 11.19 -5.37 -5.01
CA LEU A 32 12.60 -5.02 -5.14
C LEU A 32 13.08 -4.06 -4.04
N THR A 33 12.29 -3.04 -3.74
CA THR A 33 12.62 -2.08 -2.67
C THR A 33 12.70 -2.77 -1.31
N ARG A 34 11.82 -3.74 -1.06
CA ARG A 34 11.70 -4.45 0.22
C ARG A 34 12.61 -5.66 0.37
N THR A 35 13.18 -6.17 -0.72
CA THR A 35 14.14 -7.29 -0.69
C THR A 35 15.58 -6.80 -0.83
N VAL A 36 15.83 -5.81 -1.69
CA VAL A 36 17.20 -5.36 -2.02
C VAL A 36 17.59 -4.08 -1.28
N ILE A 37 16.73 -3.06 -1.27
CA ILE A 37 17.09 -1.73 -0.74
C ILE A 37 16.90 -1.67 0.78
N ARG A 38 15.79 -2.24 1.28
CA ARG A 38 15.36 -2.22 2.68
C ARG A 38 14.76 -3.59 3.03
N PRO A 39 15.60 -4.61 3.32
CA PRO A 39 15.15 -5.97 3.61
C PRO A 39 14.27 -6.00 4.86
N HIS A 40 12.95 -5.91 4.65
CA HIS A 40 11.93 -6.10 5.68
C HIS A 40 10.60 -6.36 4.99
N PHE A 41 10.30 -7.64 4.79
CA PHE A 41 9.09 -8.08 4.12
C PHE A 41 7.94 -8.13 5.14
N GLY A 42 7.02 -7.18 5.04
CA GLY A 42 5.85 -7.14 5.91
C GLY A 42 4.70 -7.99 5.36
N TRP A 43 3.73 -8.32 6.21
CA TRP A 43 2.46 -8.93 5.80
C TRP A 43 1.73 -8.11 4.71
N ASP A 44 1.85 -6.78 4.76
CA ASP A 44 1.37 -5.85 3.73
C ASP A 44 1.94 -6.16 2.33
N ASP A 45 3.24 -6.45 2.24
CA ASP A 45 3.93 -6.77 0.98
C ASP A 45 3.46 -8.11 0.40
N GLY A 46 3.19 -9.10 1.27
CA GLY A 46 2.62 -10.38 0.86
C GLY A 46 1.21 -10.24 0.29
N LEU A 47 0.35 -9.46 0.97
CA LEU A 47 -1.05 -9.27 0.57
C LEU A 47 -1.18 -8.57 -0.79
N ILE A 48 -0.36 -7.55 -1.07
CA ILE A 48 -0.41 -6.86 -2.37
C ILE A 48 0.09 -7.75 -3.52
N VAL A 49 1.09 -8.60 -3.27
CA VAL A 49 1.57 -9.60 -4.25
C VAL A 49 0.48 -10.62 -4.55
N ILE A 50 -0.17 -11.17 -3.52
CA ILE A 50 -1.31 -12.09 -3.67
C ILE A 50 -2.44 -11.43 -4.46
N THR A 51 -2.77 -10.17 -4.12
CA THR A 51 -3.79 -9.39 -4.84
C THR A 51 -3.47 -9.30 -6.33
N TRP A 52 -2.21 -9.00 -6.68
CA TRP A 52 -1.80 -8.92 -8.07
C TRP A 52 -1.88 -10.27 -8.81
N PHE A 53 -1.55 -11.39 -8.17
CA PHE A 53 -1.74 -12.71 -8.78
C PHE A 53 -3.21 -13.06 -9.01
N ILE A 54 -4.12 -12.66 -8.12
CA ILE A 54 -5.56 -12.82 -8.31
C ILE A 54 -6.04 -11.98 -9.51
N ILE A 55 -5.55 -10.73 -9.62
CA ILE A 55 -5.83 -9.84 -10.76
C ILE A 55 -5.30 -10.45 -12.06
N LEU A 56 -4.12 -11.07 -12.04
CA LEU A 56 -3.57 -11.77 -13.20
C LEU A 56 -4.51 -12.89 -13.66
N GLY A 57 -5.05 -13.68 -12.73
CA GLY A 57 -6.07 -14.70 -13.03
C GLY A 57 -7.32 -14.11 -13.69
N TYR A 58 -7.83 -13.00 -13.15
CA TYR A 58 -8.94 -12.26 -13.75
C TYR A 58 -8.65 -11.81 -15.19
N ASN A 59 -7.46 -11.26 -15.43
CA ASN A 59 -7.04 -10.78 -16.75
C ASN A 59 -6.98 -11.91 -17.78
N VAL A 60 -6.49 -13.10 -17.38
CA VAL A 60 -6.46 -14.28 -18.26
C VAL A 60 -7.88 -14.71 -18.64
N CYS A 61 -8.81 -14.75 -17.67
CA CYS A 61 -10.21 -15.06 -17.93
C CYS A 61 -10.83 -14.04 -18.90
N MET A 62 -10.64 -12.74 -18.65
CA MET A 62 -11.16 -11.68 -19.52
C MET A 62 -10.57 -11.73 -20.94
N PHE A 63 -9.29 -12.06 -21.08
CA PHE A 63 -8.66 -12.22 -22.39
C PHE A 63 -9.35 -13.33 -23.19
N VAL A 64 -9.64 -14.47 -22.55
CA VAL A 64 -10.40 -15.56 -23.17
C VAL A 64 -11.84 -15.12 -23.52
N SER A 65 -12.51 -14.36 -22.65
CA SER A 65 -13.85 -13.83 -22.93
C SER A 65 -13.86 -12.88 -24.14
N ILE A 66 -12.90 -11.96 -24.23
CA ILE A 66 -12.81 -10.98 -25.33
C ILE A 66 -12.51 -11.68 -26.65
N GLN A 67 -11.64 -12.68 -26.67
CA GLN A 67 -11.39 -13.49 -27.88
C GLN A 67 -12.65 -14.20 -28.39
N ARG A 68 -13.55 -14.57 -27.48
CA ARG A 68 -14.84 -15.20 -27.80
C ARG A 68 -15.93 -14.18 -28.17
N GLY A 69 -15.58 -12.89 -28.24
CA GLY A 69 -16.45 -11.81 -28.70
C GLY A 69 -17.14 -11.02 -27.58
N TYR A 70 -16.65 -11.10 -26.34
CA TYR A 70 -17.07 -10.20 -25.27
C TYR A 70 -16.86 -8.72 -25.66
N GLY A 71 -17.87 -7.88 -25.42
CA GLY A 71 -17.89 -6.46 -25.82
C GLY A 71 -18.49 -6.17 -27.21
N LYS A 72 -18.91 -7.21 -27.95
CA LYS A 72 -19.77 -7.08 -29.13
C LYS A 72 -21.24 -7.30 -28.73
N ARG A 73 -22.17 -6.77 -29.53
CA ARG A 73 -23.62 -7.00 -29.33
C ARG A 73 -23.95 -8.47 -29.53
N SER A 74 -24.88 -8.99 -28.73
CA SER A 74 -25.33 -10.40 -28.76
C SER A 74 -25.75 -10.84 -30.18
N GLU A 75 -26.38 -9.96 -30.95
CA GLU A 75 -26.82 -10.17 -32.34
C GLU A 75 -25.70 -10.54 -33.32
N ALA A 76 -24.45 -10.18 -33.03
CA ALA A 76 -23.30 -10.40 -33.91
C ALA A 76 -22.53 -11.70 -33.62
N LEU A 77 -22.96 -12.49 -32.61
CA LEU A 77 -22.27 -13.70 -32.18
C LEU A 77 -23.13 -14.96 -32.37
N THR A 78 -22.45 -16.10 -32.49
CA THR A 78 -23.10 -17.41 -32.36
C THR A 78 -23.38 -17.73 -30.89
N GLU A 79 -24.46 -18.46 -30.59
CA GLU A 79 -24.82 -18.87 -29.22
C GLU A 79 -23.65 -19.55 -28.47
N ALA A 80 -22.91 -20.45 -29.14
CA ALA A 80 -21.73 -21.10 -28.55
C ALA A 80 -20.61 -20.11 -28.15
N GLN A 81 -20.45 -19.02 -28.91
CA GLN A 81 -19.47 -17.98 -28.60
C GLN A 81 -19.93 -17.16 -27.39
N ILE A 82 -21.22 -16.79 -27.34
CA ILE A 82 -21.83 -16.08 -26.21
C ILE A 82 -21.67 -16.89 -24.91
N THR A 83 -22.07 -18.16 -24.93
CA THR A 83 -21.97 -19.04 -23.77
C THR A 83 -20.54 -19.17 -23.26
N SER A 84 -19.59 -19.36 -24.18
CA SER A 84 -18.19 -19.52 -23.82
C SER A 84 -17.53 -18.21 -23.34
N ALA A 85 -18.01 -17.05 -23.82
CA ALA A 85 -17.57 -15.73 -23.36
C ALA A 85 -18.11 -15.41 -21.95
N ILE A 86 -19.42 -15.57 -21.73
CA ILE A 86 -20.07 -15.33 -20.43
C ILE A 86 -19.49 -16.26 -19.37
N LYS A 87 -19.27 -17.54 -19.69
CA LYS A 87 -18.65 -18.48 -18.74
C LYS A 87 -17.27 -18.01 -18.27
N ALA A 88 -16.41 -17.58 -19.19
CA ALA A 88 -15.09 -17.09 -18.84
C ALA A 88 -15.15 -15.76 -18.07
N GLU A 89 -16.11 -14.91 -18.40
CA GLU A 89 -16.32 -13.64 -17.71
C GLU A 89 -16.78 -13.83 -16.26
N VAL A 90 -17.77 -14.70 -16.02
CA VAL A 90 -18.29 -15.03 -14.68
C VAL A 90 -17.19 -15.60 -13.79
N ILE A 91 -16.39 -16.53 -14.33
CA ILE A 91 -15.23 -17.07 -13.61
C ILE A 91 -14.21 -15.97 -13.35
N GLY A 92 -14.02 -15.05 -14.29
CA GLY A 92 -13.17 -13.88 -14.10
C GLY A 92 -13.67 -12.96 -12.99
N GLN A 93 -14.97 -12.64 -12.96
CA GLN A 93 -15.57 -11.77 -11.95
C GLN A 93 -15.37 -12.32 -10.53
N PHE A 94 -15.41 -13.64 -10.34
CA PHE A 94 -15.04 -14.26 -9.07
C PHE A 94 -13.64 -13.82 -8.59
N PHE A 95 -12.64 -13.91 -9.47
CA PHE A 95 -11.27 -13.47 -9.14
C PHE A 95 -11.21 -11.95 -8.90
N ALA A 96 -11.89 -11.15 -9.74
CA ALA A 96 -11.91 -9.70 -9.57
C ALA A 96 -12.48 -9.30 -8.21
N ILE A 97 -13.65 -9.82 -7.83
CA ILE A 97 -14.31 -9.54 -6.55
C ILE A 97 -13.44 -9.99 -5.37
N ALA A 98 -12.84 -11.18 -5.46
CA ALA A 98 -11.98 -11.74 -4.41
C ALA A 98 -10.69 -10.95 -4.16
N SER A 99 -10.25 -10.12 -5.13
CA SER A 99 -9.02 -9.31 -5.00
C SER A 99 -9.22 -8.00 -4.23
N PHE A 100 -10.45 -7.48 -4.15
CA PHE A 100 -10.72 -6.21 -3.45
C PHE A 100 -10.37 -6.26 -1.95
N PRO A 101 -10.78 -7.30 -1.18
CA PRO A 101 -10.46 -7.37 0.24
C PRO A 101 -8.96 -7.40 0.53
N SER A 102 -8.19 -8.16 -0.24
CA SER A 102 -6.75 -8.28 -0.05
C SER A 102 -6.01 -6.97 -0.36
N GLY A 103 -6.44 -6.25 -1.40
CA GLY A 103 -5.92 -4.92 -1.72
C GLY A 103 -6.24 -3.88 -0.64
N LYS A 104 -7.47 -3.86 -0.13
CA LYS A 104 -7.88 -2.96 0.97
C LYS A 104 -7.17 -3.32 2.28
N ALA A 105 -6.97 -4.60 2.57
CA ALA A 105 -6.21 -5.05 3.73
C ALA A 105 -4.76 -4.56 3.70
N SER A 106 -4.09 -4.58 2.54
CA SER A 106 -2.74 -4.01 2.36
C SER A 106 -2.73 -2.51 2.72
N ILE A 107 -3.66 -1.71 2.18
CA ILE A 107 -3.76 -0.28 2.52
C ILE A 107 -4.01 -0.07 4.02
N ALA A 108 -4.85 -0.89 4.65
CA ALA A 108 -5.11 -0.80 6.08
C ALA A 108 -3.86 -1.08 6.93
N TYR A 109 -3.06 -2.09 6.56
CA TYR A 109 -1.77 -2.36 7.20
C TYR A 109 -0.79 -1.19 7.04
N LEU A 110 -0.75 -0.60 5.84
CA LEU A 110 0.07 0.56 5.54
C LEU A 110 -0.34 1.76 6.41
N LEU A 111 -1.64 2.04 6.54
CA LEU A 111 -2.16 3.09 7.42
C LEU A 111 -1.85 2.81 8.90
N GLN A 112 -1.96 1.56 9.33
CA GLN A 112 -1.61 1.14 10.69
C GLN A 112 -0.12 1.37 11.00
N ARG A 113 0.76 1.21 10.01
CA ARG A 113 2.19 1.46 10.15
C ARG A 113 2.51 2.95 10.27
N ILE A 114 1.76 3.81 9.58
CA ILE A 114 1.96 5.27 9.61
C ILE A 114 1.40 5.87 10.90
N PHE A 115 0.23 5.42 11.34
CA PHE A 115 -0.47 5.98 12.48
C PHE A 115 -0.59 4.95 13.62
N PRO A 116 0.34 4.97 14.60
CA PRO A 116 0.29 4.06 15.73
C PRO A 116 -0.81 4.46 16.72
N GLY A 117 -1.97 3.79 16.65
CA GLY A 117 -3.08 4.01 17.59
C GLY A 117 -4.01 2.82 17.71
N LYS A 118 -4.19 2.26 18.92
CA LYS A 118 -5.02 1.05 19.13
C LYS A 118 -6.47 1.23 18.68
N LYS A 119 -7.09 2.39 18.96
CA LYS A 119 -8.47 2.69 18.54
C LYS A 119 -8.60 2.73 17.01
N LEU A 120 -7.61 3.33 16.35
CA LEU A 120 -7.53 3.39 14.90
C LEU A 120 -7.37 2.00 14.28
N GLN A 121 -6.51 1.16 14.87
CA GLN A 121 -6.31 -0.22 14.41
C GLN A 121 -7.60 -1.01 14.46
N TRP A 122 -8.32 -0.99 15.60
CA TRP A 122 -9.62 -1.64 15.72
C TRP A 122 -10.63 -1.13 14.68
N PHE A 123 -10.66 0.19 14.45
CA PHE A 123 -11.52 0.80 13.45
C PHE A 123 -11.18 0.31 12.03
N LEU A 124 -9.92 0.39 11.60
CA LEU A 124 -9.46 -0.06 10.28
C LEU A 124 -9.78 -1.54 10.05
N TRP A 125 -9.44 -2.41 11.02
CA TRP A 125 -9.68 -3.84 10.92
C TRP A 125 -11.16 -4.20 10.88
N SER A 126 -12.02 -3.45 11.57
CA SER A 126 -13.47 -3.64 11.49
C SER A 126 -14.00 -3.39 10.08
N PHE A 127 -13.53 -2.33 9.41
CA PHE A 127 -13.90 -2.04 8.02
C PHE A 127 -13.34 -3.07 7.04
N VAL A 128 -12.07 -3.47 7.19
CA VAL A 128 -11.48 -4.53 6.36
C VAL A 128 -12.23 -5.84 6.51
N ALA A 129 -12.55 -6.24 7.75
CA ALA A 129 -13.31 -7.46 8.01
C ALA A 129 -14.73 -7.40 7.41
N ALA A 130 -15.43 -6.28 7.58
CA ALA A 130 -16.75 -6.08 6.98
C ALA A 130 -16.70 -6.17 5.45
N ASN A 131 -15.68 -5.58 4.80
CA ASN A 131 -15.50 -5.69 3.36
C ASN A 131 -15.18 -7.11 2.94
N ALA A 132 -14.24 -7.76 3.64
CA ALA A 132 -13.85 -9.12 3.33
C ALA A 132 -15.08 -10.04 3.34
N ILE A 133 -15.90 -9.96 4.39
CA ILE A 133 -17.13 -10.76 4.48
C ILE A 133 -18.07 -10.46 3.30
N CYS A 134 -18.35 -9.19 3.03
CA CYS A 134 -19.30 -8.83 1.97
C CYS A 134 -18.81 -9.26 0.58
N PHE A 135 -17.56 -8.98 0.23
CA PHE A 135 -17.00 -9.31 -1.09
C PHE A 135 -16.75 -10.82 -1.26
N TYR A 136 -16.36 -11.57 -0.21
CA TYR A 136 -16.23 -13.02 -0.33
C TYR A 136 -17.59 -13.72 -0.43
N VAL A 137 -18.62 -13.20 0.26
CA VAL A 137 -19.98 -13.71 0.04
C VAL A 137 -20.44 -13.39 -1.37
N ASP A 138 -20.22 -12.16 -1.85
CA ASP A 138 -20.54 -11.73 -3.22
C ASP A 138 -19.85 -12.60 -4.29
N SER A 139 -18.58 -12.93 -4.09
CA SER A 139 -17.84 -13.80 -5.02
C SER A 139 -18.40 -15.22 -5.06
N VAL A 140 -18.90 -15.75 -3.95
CA VAL A 140 -19.59 -17.06 -3.99
C VAL A 140 -20.96 -16.93 -4.66
N LEU A 141 -21.71 -15.86 -4.36
CA LEU A 141 -23.05 -15.64 -4.89
C LEU A 141 -23.08 -15.48 -6.41
N ILE A 142 -22.11 -14.78 -7.01
CA ILE A 142 -22.01 -14.65 -8.47
C ILE A 142 -21.81 -16.00 -9.19
N LEU A 143 -21.29 -17.02 -8.49
CA LEU A 143 -21.12 -18.38 -9.03
C LEU A 143 -22.36 -19.26 -8.84
N VAL A 144 -23.23 -18.98 -7.86
CA VAL A 144 -24.36 -19.86 -7.49
C VAL A 144 -25.74 -19.25 -7.74
N GLN A 145 -25.80 -18.09 -8.41
CA GLN A 145 -27.04 -17.36 -8.71
C GLN A 145 -28.06 -18.13 -9.57
N CYS A 146 -27.65 -19.19 -10.27
CA CYS A 146 -28.52 -20.02 -11.12
C CYS A 146 -28.48 -21.51 -10.74
N GLN A 147 -29.61 -22.18 -10.91
CA GLN A 147 -29.79 -23.61 -10.68
C GLN A 147 -30.34 -24.28 -11.97
N PRO A 148 -29.58 -25.17 -12.64
CA PRO A 148 -28.17 -25.51 -12.39
C PRO A 148 -27.23 -24.34 -12.71
N VAL A 149 -26.02 -24.31 -12.11
CA VAL A 149 -25.03 -23.24 -12.32
C VAL A 149 -24.72 -23.01 -13.81
N ALA A 150 -24.75 -24.09 -14.61
CA ALA A 150 -24.54 -24.02 -16.05
C ALA A 150 -25.56 -23.14 -16.79
N PHE A 151 -26.75 -22.95 -16.24
CA PHE A 151 -27.79 -22.10 -16.82
C PHE A 151 -27.41 -20.61 -16.86
N GLN A 152 -26.41 -20.20 -16.09
CA GLN A 152 -25.91 -18.82 -16.07
C GLN A 152 -25.21 -18.42 -17.38
N TRP A 153 -24.62 -19.39 -18.10
CA TRP A 153 -23.96 -19.14 -19.38
C TRP A 153 -24.63 -19.88 -20.54
N ASP A 154 -25.42 -20.92 -20.25
CA ASP A 154 -26.15 -21.70 -21.23
C ASP A 154 -27.65 -21.67 -20.94
N HIS A 155 -28.34 -20.69 -21.52
CA HIS A 155 -29.79 -20.53 -21.40
C HIS A 155 -30.59 -21.57 -22.20
N THR A 156 -29.94 -22.48 -22.94
CA THR A 156 -30.62 -23.55 -23.68
C THR A 156 -31.03 -24.72 -22.77
N ILE A 157 -30.51 -24.77 -21.53
CA ILE A 157 -30.79 -25.84 -20.57
C ILE A 157 -32.25 -25.75 -20.08
N PRO A 158 -33.07 -26.78 -20.30
CA PRO A 158 -34.49 -26.75 -19.92
C PRO A 158 -34.66 -26.78 -18.40
N GLY A 159 -35.58 -25.95 -17.90
CA GLY A 159 -35.94 -25.91 -16.47
C GLY A 159 -34.95 -25.17 -15.58
N GLY A 160 -33.92 -24.53 -16.14
CA GLY A 160 -33.01 -23.66 -15.40
C GLY A 160 -33.73 -22.44 -14.83
N LYS A 161 -33.40 -22.09 -13.58
CA LYS A 161 -33.91 -20.90 -12.90
C LYS A 161 -32.75 -20.13 -12.28
N CYS A 162 -32.68 -18.84 -12.56
CA CYS A 162 -31.81 -17.91 -11.85
C CYS A 162 -32.61 -17.16 -10.79
N TRP A 163 -31.89 -16.59 -9.81
CA TRP A 163 -32.47 -15.63 -8.89
C TRP A 163 -33.02 -14.41 -9.65
N ASP A 164 -34.01 -13.76 -9.05
CA ASP A 164 -34.57 -12.53 -9.59
C ASP A 164 -33.48 -11.44 -9.68
N SER A 165 -33.41 -10.73 -10.82
CA SER A 165 -32.42 -9.68 -11.03
C SER A 165 -32.41 -8.63 -9.91
N ARG A 166 -33.55 -8.38 -9.24
CA ARG A 166 -33.63 -7.45 -8.10
C ARG A 166 -32.76 -7.92 -6.94
N VAL A 167 -32.75 -9.22 -6.62
CA VAL A 167 -31.96 -9.75 -5.52
C VAL A 167 -30.46 -9.58 -5.79
N VAL A 168 -30.04 -9.83 -7.03
CA VAL A 168 -28.64 -9.68 -7.46
C VAL A 168 -28.23 -8.21 -7.42
N VAL A 169 -29.08 -7.30 -7.90
CA VAL A 169 -28.83 -5.85 -7.90
C VAL A 169 -28.80 -5.29 -6.47
N ASP A 170 -29.74 -5.69 -5.61
CA ASP A 170 -29.80 -5.24 -4.22
C ASP A 170 -28.56 -5.70 -3.44
N TRP A 171 -28.09 -6.93 -3.68
CA TRP A 171 -26.85 -7.42 -3.09
C TRP A 171 -25.62 -6.67 -3.61
N GLY A 172 -25.51 -6.48 -4.93
CA GLY A 172 -24.44 -5.69 -5.55
C GLY A 172 -24.42 -4.23 -5.10
N PHE A 173 -25.58 -3.64 -4.82
CA PHE A 173 -25.71 -2.30 -4.25
C PHE A 173 -25.16 -2.26 -2.81
N LEU A 174 -25.48 -3.28 -2.00
CA LEU A 174 -24.98 -3.42 -0.63
C LEU A 174 -23.44 -3.56 -0.61
N THR A 175 -22.89 -4.48 -1.41
CA THR A 175 -21.44 -4.74 -1.47
C THR A 175 -20.70 -3.53 -2.04
N GLY A 176 -21.25 -2.90 -3.09
CA GLY A 176 -20.74 -1.66 -3.67
C GLY A 176 -20.72 -0.51 -2.66
N THR A 177 -21.78 -0.32 -1.88
CA THR A 177 -21.90 0.76 -0.89
C THR A 177 -20.90 0.58 0.26
N ILE A 178 -20.76 -0.65 0.77
CA ILE A 178 -19.77 -0.96 1.81
C ILE A 178 -18.34 -0.75 1.27
N GLY A 179 -18.09 -1.15 0.02
CA GLY A 179 -16.85 -0.87 -0.69
C GLY A 179 -16.53 0.63 -0.73
N ALA A 180 -17.46 1.42 -1.28
CA ALA A 180 -17.31 2.87 -1.43
C ALA A 180 -17.11 3.57 -0.08
N LEU A 181 -17.88 3.19 0.94
CA LEU A 181 -17.76 3.75 2.29
C LEU A 181 -16.36 3.51 2.86
N THR A 182 -15.77 2.36 2.57
CA THR A 182 -14.45 1.98 3.08
C THR A 182 -13.34 2.78 2.42
N ASP A 183 -13.45 2.98 1.10
CA ASP A 183 -12.49 3.80 0.37
C ASP A 183 -12.57 5.26 0.80
N PHE A 184 -13.78 5.76 1.03
CA PHE A 184 -14.01 7.09 1.59
C PHE A 184 -13.41 7.22 3.00
N CYS A 185 -13.65 6.23 3.86
CA CYS A 185 -13.07 6.20 5.21
C CYS A 185 -11.53 6.22 5.14
N PHE A 186 -10.92 5.40 4.28
CA PHE A 186 -9.46 5.34 4.14
C PHE A 186 -8.87 6.62 3.55
N ALA A 187 -9.60 7.32 2.67
CA ALA A 187 -9.19 8.62 2.14
C ALA A 187 -9.22 9.72 3.23
N VAL A 188 -10.26 9.74 4.05
CA VAL A 188 -10.50 10.78 5.05
C VAL A 188 -9.67 10.59 6.32
N LEU A 189 -9.31 9.35 6.64
CA LEU A 189 -8.55 9.01 7.83
C LEU A 189 -7.19 9.72 7.96
N PRO A 190 -6.27 9.66 6.96
CA PRO A 190 -4.99 10.36 7.04
C PRO A 190 -5.18 11.87 7.20
N TRP A 191 -6.23 12.46 6.61
CA TRP A 191 -6.51 13.89 6.74
C TRP A 191 -6.78 14.33 8.17
N PHE A 192 -7.63 13.58 8.90
CA PHE A 192 -7.95 13.90 10.29
C PHE A 192 -6.73 13.79 11.21
N TYR A 193 -5.90 12.77 11.00
CA TYR A 193 -4.68 12.58 11.80
C TYR A 193 -3.61 13.62 11.47
N LEU A 194 -3.47 13.99 10.20
CA LEU A 194 -2.45 14.94 9.76
C LEU A 194 -2.68 16.37 10.24
N ARG A 195 -3.92 16.81 10.40
CA ARG A 195 -4.21 18.17 10.89
C ARG A 195 -3.59 18.45 12.27
N LYS A 196 -3.26 17.42 13.04
CA LYS A 196 -2.70 17.55 14.39
C LYS A 196 -1.18 17.36 14.44
N LEU A 197 -0.52 16.98 13.34
CA LEU A 197 0.88 16.55 13.36
C LEU A 197 1.75 17.41 12.44
N GLN A 198 2.78 18.04 12.99
CA GLN A 198 3.74 18.86 12.24
C GLN A 198 4.74 17.97 11.50
N MET A 199 4.37 17.50 10.31
CA MET A 199 5.20 16.66 9.45
C MET A 199 6.01 17.45 8.42
N GLY A 200 7.11 16.85 7.94
CA GLY A 200 7.96 17.43 6.91
C GLY A 200 7.25 17.50 5.55
N LEU A 201 7.68 18.43 4.67
CA LEU A 201 7.04 18.66 3.37
C LEU A 201 6.96 17.39 2.50
N LYS A 202 7.98 16.53 2.55
CA LYS A 202 8.03 15.26 1.79
C LYS A 202 6.92 14.31 2.22
N GLU A 203 6.72 14.15 3.53
CA GLU A 203 5.67 13.28 4.09
C GLU A 203 4.28 13.83 3.78
N LYS A 204 4.13 15.16 3.87
CA LYS A 204 2.89 15.85 3.50
C LYS A 204 2.50 15.60 2.05
N ILE A 205 3.46 15.58 1.12
CA ILE A 205 3.22 15.26 -0.29
C ILE A 205 2.81 13.80 -0.45
N THR A 206 3.55 12.85 0.12
CA THR A 206 3.25 11.41 0.03
C THR A 206 1.82 11.10 0.48
N ILE A 207 1.41 11.67 1.62
CA ILE A 207 0.06 11.43 2.15
C ILE A 207 -0.99 12.19 1.34
N GLY A 208 -0.67 13.38 0.81
CA GLY A 208 -1.54 14.09 -0.12
C GLY A 208 -1.86 13.27 -1.38
N VAL A 209 -0.86 12.62 -1.98
CA VAL A 209 -1.06 11.74 -3.13
C VAL A 209 -1.90 10.52 -2.74
N ALA A 210 -1.63 9.90 -1.58
CA ALA A 210 -2.41 8.76 -1.10
C ALA A 210 -3.88 9.10 -0.87
N LEU A 211 -4.16 10.30 -0.33
CA LEU A 211 -5.52 10.79 -0.13
C LEU A 211 -6.26 11.03 -1.45
N SER A 212 -5.59 11.59 -2.45
CA SER A 212 -6.16 11.77 -3.79
C SER A 212 -6.55 10.42 -4.42
N MET A 213 -5.73 9.39 -4.25
CA MET A 213 -6.05 8.03 -4.74
C MET A 213 -7.27 7.44 -4.03
N GLY A 214 -7.42 7.65 -2.72
CA GLY A 214 -8.59 7.18 -1.97
C GLY A 214 -9.89 7.87 -2.41
N PHE A 215 -9.85 9.17 -2.69
CA PHE A 215 -11.00 9.90 -3.23
C PHE A 215 -11.35 9.41 -4.65
N PHE A 216 -10.34 9.18 -5.48
CA PHE A 216 -10.53 8.61 -6.82
C PHE A 216 -11.14 7.20 -6.77
N ALA A 217 -10.69 6.35 -5.85
CA ALA A 217 -11.28 5.04 -5.62
C ALA A 217 -12.77 5.15 -5.24
N THR A 218 -13.13 6.08 -4.35
CA THR A 218 -14.53 6.32 -3.94
C THR A 218 -15.42 6.70 -5.14
N VAL A 219 -14.91 7.53 -6.07
CA VAL A 219 -15.63 7.88 -7.30
C VAL A 219 -15.83 6.64 -8.18
N CYS A 220 -14.80 5.81 -8.34
CA CYS A 220 -14.89 4.56 -9.10
C CYS A 220 -15.93 3.60 -8.50
N SER A 221 -15.92 3.42 -7.17
CA SER A 221 -16.92 2.58 -6.49
C SER A 221 -18.34 3.13 -6.66
N SER A 222 -18.51 4.44 -6.66
CA SER A 222 -19.82 5.10 -6.88
C SER A 222 -20.34 4.85 -8.30
N LEU A 223 -19.46 4.93 -9.30
CA LEU A 223 -19.79 4.58 -10.68
C LEU A 223 -20.14 3.10 -10.82
N LYS A 224 -19.43 2.21 -10.12
CA LYS A 224 -19.76 0.78 -10.09
C LYS A 224 -21.18 0.53 -9.59
N ILE A 225 -21.59 1.20 -8.51
CA ILE A 225 -22.96 1.11 -7.98
C ILE A 225 -23.97 1.57 -9.04
N TYR A 226 -23.71 2.70 -9.70
CA TYR A 226 -24.57 3.22 -10.76
C TYR A 226 -24.71 2.22 -11.92
N TYR A 227 -23.61 1.69 -12.44
CA TYR A 227 -23.66 0.72 -13.53
C TYR A 227 -24.37 -0.56 -13.12
N THR A 228 -24.07 -1.10 -11.93
CA THR A 228 -24.75 -2.31 -11.40
C THR A 228 -26.26 -2.14 -11.36
N TRP A 229 -26.74 -0.95 -10.95
CA TRP A 229 -28.17 -0.64 -10.95
C TRP A 229 -28.76 -0.60 -12.37
N THR A 230 -28.06 0.00 -13.33
CA THR A 230 -28.51 0.03 -14.73
C THR A 230 -28.52 -1.35 -15.39
N LEU A 231 -27.55 -2.22 -15.06
CA LEU A 231 -27.46 -3.58 -15.63
C LEU A 231 -28.71 -4.43 -15.38
N GLY A 232 -29.41 -4.22 -14.24
CA GLY A 232 -30.64 -4.94 -13.93
C GLY A 232 -31.80 -4.68 -14.91
N SER A 233 -31.70 -3.66 -15.77
CA SER A 233 -32.74 -3.24 -16.72
C SER A 233 -32.43 -3.58 -18.19
N HIS A 234 -31.23 -4.05 -18.51
CA HIS A 234 -30.78 -4.23 -19.90
C HIS A 234 -30.78 -5.69 -20.37
N GLN A 235 -31.06 -5.90 -21.66
CA GLN A 235 -31.17 -7.24 -22.27
C GLN A 235 -29.82 -7.80 -22.77
N ASP A 236 -28.80 -6.95 -22.99
CA ASP A 236 -27.51 -7.35 -23.56
C ASP A 236 -26.38 -7.38 -22.51
N PHE A 237 -26.29 -8.48 -21.76
CA PHE A 237 -25.27 -8.67 -20.71
C PHE A 237 -23.83 -8.47 -21.21
N THR A 238 -23.49 -8.98 -22.39
CA THR A 238 -22.13 -8.95 -22.98
C THR A 238 -21.64 -7.54 -23.35
N TYR A 239 -22.56 -6.61 -23.65
CA TYR A 239 -22.21 -5.27 -24.14
C TYR A 239 -22.27 -4.19 -23.04
N ASP A 240 -23.23 -4.34 -22.13
CA ASP A 240 -23.52 -3.35 -21.09
C ASP A 240 -22.68 -3.56 -19.83
N THR A 241 -22.10 -4.75 -19.65
CA THR A 241 -21.19 -5.05 -18.53
C THR A 241 -19.77 -4.49 -18.74
N VAL A 242 -19.40 -4.17 -19.99
CA VAL A 242 -18.07 -3.61 -20.32
C VAL A 242 -17.69 -2.35 -19.52
N PRO A 243 -18.51 -1.28 -19.43
CA PRO A 243 -18.18 -0.12 -18.61
C PRO A 243 -17.98 -0.48 -17.13
N LEU A 244 -18.79 -1.38 -16.56
CA LEU A 244 -18.63 -1.84 -15.18
C LEU A 244 -17.27 -2.51 -14.96
N VAL A 245 -16.87 -3.37 -15.90
CA VAL A 245 -15.55 -4.02 -15.90
C VAL A 245 -14.42 -2.99 -15.95
N ILE A 246 -14.51 -2.00 -16.84
CA ILE A 246 -13.50 -0.94 -16.97
C ILE A 246 -13.32 -0.17 -15.66
N TRP A 247 -14.43 0.28 -15.06
CA TRP A 247 -14.39 1.00 -13.79
C TRP A 247 -13.85 0.15 -12.65
N SER A 248 -14.16 -1.15 -12.63
CA SER A 248 -13.61 -2.08 -11.65
C SER A 248 -12.09 -2.22 -11.81
N CYS A 249 -11.57 -2.38 -13.04
CA CYS A 249 -10.13 -2.42 -13.29
C CYS A 249 -9.42 -1.14 -12.83
N VAL A 250 -10.02 0.01 -13.09
CA VAL A 250 -9.49 1.32 -12.67
C VAL A 250 -9.49 1.45 -11.15
N GLU A 251 -10.54 0.97 -10.47
CA GLU A 251 -10.62 0.91 -9.01
C GLU A 251 -9.47 0.05 -8.42
N LEU A 252 -9.26 -1.17 -8.93
CA LEU A 252 -8.15 -2.02 -8.48
C LEU A 252 -6.78 -1.41 -8.77
N ALA A 253 -6.60 -0.79 -9.93
CA ALA A 253 -5.37 -0.09 -10.27
C ALA A 253 -5.10 1.05 -9.28
N SER A 254 -6.15 1.79 -8.88
CA SER A 254 -6.04 2.85 -7.88
C SER A 254 -5.60 2.33 -6.51
N ILE A 255 -6.11 1.16 -6.09
CA ILE A 255 -5.71 0.47 -4.86
C ILE A 255 -4.23 0.06 -4.92
N ASN A 256 -3.78 -0.54 -6.03
CA ASN A 256 -2.38 -0.93 -6.21
C ASN A 256 -1.42 0.26 -6.18
N VAL A 257 -1.79 1.36 -6.85
CA VAL A 257 -1.03 2.61 -6.83
C VAL A 257 -0.97 3.15 -5.40
N ALA A 258 -2.12 3.25 -4.71
CA ALA A 258 -2.18 3.74 -3.33
C ALA A 258 -1.30 2.94 -2.38
N ALA A 259 -1.32 1.61 -2.50
CA ALA A 259 -0.48 0.72 -1.70
C ALA A 259 1.02 0.91 -1.98
N CYS A 260 1.42 1.24 -3.22
CA CYS A 260 2.83 1.37 -3.59
C CYS A 260 3.42 2.77 -3.36
N ILE A 261 2.60 3.78 -3.04
CA ILE A 261 3.06 5.17 -2.81
C ILE A 261 4.22 5.27 -1.80
N PRO A 262 4.18 4.66 -0.60
CA PRO A 262 5.25 4.84 0.38
C PRO A 262 6.58 4.22 -0.04
N THR A 263 6.56 3.21 -0.91
CA THR A 263 7.77 2.54 -1.41
C THR A 263 8.47 3.30 -2.52
N LEU A 264 7.76 4.21 -3.21
CA LEU A 264 8.35 5.04 -4.26
C LEU A 264 9.34 6.08 -3.71
N GLY A 265 9.12 6.59 -2.49
CA GLY A 265 9.99 7.60 -1.88
C GLY A 265 11.45 7.12 -1.67
N PRO A 266 11.67 5.99 -0.97
CA PRO A 266 13.00 5.41 -0.81
C PRO A 266 13.67 5.03 -2.14
N LEU A 267 12.89 4.51 -3.09
CA LEU A 267 13.40 4.11 -4.41
C LEU A 267 13.88 5.32 -5.22
N TYR A 268 13.13 6.43 -5.19
CA TYR A 268 13.55 7.67 -5.83
C TYR A 268 14.86 8.21 -5.23
N LEU A 269 15.02 8.18 -3.90
CA LEU A 269 16.26 8.60 -3.25
C LEU A 269 17.45 7.68 -3.58
N TRP A 270 17.20 6.38 -3.77
CA TRP A 270 18.22 5.43 -4.20
C TRP A 270 18.62 5.65 -5.68
N LEU A 271 17.64 5.85 -6.58
CA LEU A 271 17.88 6.07 -8.01
C LEU A 271 18.55 7.40 -8.34
N VAL A 272 18.16 8.49 -7.66
CA VAL A 272 18.77 9.82 -7.83
C VAL A 272 20.18 9.87 -7.23
N GLY A 273 20.56 8.83 -6.48
CA GLY A 273 21.79 8.76 -5.75
C GLY A 273 21.73 9.69 -4.55
N SER A 274 22.17 9.21 -3.40
CA SER A 274 22.58 10.08 -2.31
C SER A 274 23.82 10.86 -2.78
N SER A 275 23.61 11.89 -3.58
CA SER A 275 24.54 13.02 -3.73
C SER A 275 24.34 13.98 -2.56
N SER A 276 24.24 13.42 -1.34
CA SER A 276 24.78 14.17 -0.22
C SER A 276 26.29 14.05 -0.37
N LYS A 277 26.88 15.01 -1.09
CA LYS A 277 28.27 15.39 -0.83
C LYS A 277 28.32 15.66 0.66
N SER A 278 28.76 14.66 1.43
CA SER A 278 29.21 14.88 2.79
C SER A 278 30.29 15.94 2.68
N THR A 279 29.94 17.16 3.03
CA THR A 279 30.85 18.30 3.09
C THR A 279 32.03 17.85 3.95
N LYS A 280 33.17 17.59 3.31
CA LYS A 280 34.46 17.59 3.99
C LYS A 280 34.66 19.02 4.49
N ALA A 281 34.19 19.30 5.69
CA ALA A 281 34.47 20.52 6.42
C ALA A 281 34.90 20.15 7.84
N VAL A 282 35.99 19.39 7.96
CA VAL A 282 36.81 19.34 9.17
C VAL A 282 38.26 19.04 8.75
N SER A 283 39.07 20.08 8.59
CA SER A 283 40.45 20.17 9.10
C SER A 283 41.15 21.37 8.46
N ASP A 284 40.94 22.58 8.99
CA ASP A 284 41.95 23.64 8.83
C ASP A 284 41.80 24.73 9.89
N TYR A 285 41.75 24.33 11.16
CA TYR A 285 41.74 25.27 12.28
C TYR A 285 42.54 24.68 13.45
N GLU A 286 43.84 24.45 13.28
CA GLU A 286 44.82 24.53 14.37
C GLU A 286 46.25 24.39 13.83
N SER A 287 46.85 25.53 13.45
CA SER A 287 48.30 25.66 13.33
C SER A 287 48.66 27.13 13.46
N LYS A 288 48.51 27.67 14.68
CA LYS A 288 49.25 28.85 15.14
C LYS A 288 49.04 29.02 16.64
N HIS A 289 49.80 28.28 17.44
CA HIS A 289 50.45 28.72 18.69
C HIS A 289 51.14 27.53 19.37
N GLY A 290 52.38 27.74 19.83
CA GLY A 290 52.90 26.98 20.98
C GLY A 290 54.04 26.01 20.73
N THR A 291 55.24 26.56 20.68
CA THR A 291 56.52 25.95 21.10
C THR A 291 56.42 25.06 22.35
N GLY A 292 57.08 23.89 22.36
CA GLY A 292 57.30 23.12 23.59
C GLY A 292 57.90 21.73 23.38
N SER A 293 59.15 21.57 23.78
CA SER A 293 59.97 20.35 23.81
C SER A 293 59.36 19.16 24.59
N GLY A 294 59.53 17.93 24.10
CA GLY A 294 59.29 16.71 24.89
C GLY A 294 59.42 15.40 24.11
N LYS A 295 60.49 14.65 24.37
CA LYS A 295 60.79 13.28 23.88
C LYS A 295 59.87 12.21 24.50
N PHE A 296 59.94 11.00 23.90
CA PHE A 296 59.37 9.69 24.28
C PHE A 296 57.96 9.41 23.74
N GLY A 297 57.64 8.27 23.12
CA GLY A 297 58.40 7.06 22.84
C GLY A 297 57.48 6.09 22.08
N ARG A 298 58.07 5.31 21.16
CA ARG A 298 57.39 4.24 20.41
C ARG A 298 56.82 3.20 21.38
N LEU A 299 55.61 2.73 21.13
CA LEU A 299 55.21 1.33 21.33
C LEU A 299 53.96 1.03 20.51
N ALA A 300 54.19 0.28 19.43
CA ALA A 300 53.16 -0.51 18.79
C ALA A 300 52.75 -1.62 19.76
N ASN A 301 51.45 -1.84 19.94
CA ASN A 301 50.97 -3.17 20.30
C ASN A 301 49.67 -3.50 19.56
N ARG A 302 49.72 -4.70 18.99
CA ARG A 302 48.82 -5.30 18.03
C ARG A 302 48.14 -6.44 18.77
N ASN A 303 46.83 -6.33 19.03
CA ASN A 303 45.99 -7.49 19.29
C ASN A 303 44.49 -7.15 19.14
N SER A 304 44.02 -7.16 17.89
CA SER A 304 42.60 -7.24 17.60
C SER A 304 42.23 -8.71 17.49
N ARG A 305 41.66 -9.29 18.55
CA ARG A 305 40.85 -10.50 18.44
C ARG A 305 39.45 -10.07 18.01
N GLY A 306 39.07 -10.43 16.80
CA GLY A 306 37.72 -10.23 16.29
C GLY A 306 36.72 -11.00 17.14
N ILE A 307 35.67 -10.32 17.57
CA ILE A 307 34.42 -10.93 18.01
C ILE A 307 33.42 -10.62 16.90
N GLU A 308 33.09 -11.65 16.14
CA GLU A 308 31.94 -11.70 15.25
C GLU A 308 30.69 -11.48 16.11
N LEU A 309 29.93 -10.42 15.84
CA LEU A 309 28.62 -10.20 16.47
C LEU A 309 27.55 -10.32 15.39
N GLU A 310 27.04 -11.55 15.37
CA GLU A 310 25.80 -12.03 14.78
C GLU A 310 24.67 -11.01 14.95
N SER A 311 23.95 -10.79 13.85
CA SER A 311 22.84 -9.86 13.71
C SER A 311 21.70 -10.19 14.67
N LEU A 312 21.56 -9.40 15.73
CA LEU A 312 20.33 -9.28 16.50
C LEU A 312 19.47 -8.13 15.96
N ASP A 313 18.65 -8.60 15.05
CA ASP A 313 17.41 -8.13 14.45
C ASP A 313 16.47 -7.22 15.29
N ASP A 314 15.76 -6.37 14.55
CA ASP A 314 14.28 -6.30 14.53
C ASP A 314 13.42 -5.35 15.40
N ARG A 315 13.89 -4.22 15.94
CA ARG A 315 12.94 -3.23 16.54
C ARG A 315 13.03 -1.76 16.18
N ALA A 316 13.97 -1.32 15.34
CA ALA A 316 14.21 0.10 15.15
C ALA A 316 13.95 0.59 13.72
N PHE A 317 12.69 0.52 13.25
CA PHE A 317 12.21 1.40 12.19
C PHE A 317 10.80 1.93 12.49
N ASN A 318 10.64 2.45 13.72
CA ASN A 318 9.75 3.57 13.99
C ASN A 318 10.40 4.82 13.37
N ILE A 319 9.72 5.40 12.39
CA ILE A 319 10.01 6.72 11.81
C ILE A 319 8.82 7.59 12.23
N TYR A 320 8.86 8.81 12.77
CA TYR A 320 9.88 9.78 13.18
C TYR A 320 9.29 10.45 14.44
N GLN A 321 10.00 10.48 15.56
CA GLN A 321 9.75 11.46 16.62
C GLN A 321 11.12 11.90 17.15
N SER A 322 11.56 13.11 16.81
CA SER A 322 12.78 13.64 17.41
C SER A 322 12.51 13.89 18.89
N LYS A 323 13.07 13.06 19.77
CA LYS A 323 13.19 13.39 21.18
C LYS A 323 14.51 14.12 21.38
N SER A 324 14.44 15.38 21.77
CA SER A 324 15.60 16.10 22.28
C SER A 324 15.74 15.81 23.77
N TYR A 325 16.94 15.39 24.19
CA TYR A 325 17.32 15.32 25.59
C TYR A 325 18.37 16.39 25.85
N ARG A 326 18.21 17.16 26.92
CA ARG A 326 19.22 18.12 27.40
C ARG A 326 19.91 17.48 28.58
N VAL A 327 21.22 17.21 28.46
CA VAL A 327 22.05 16.69 29.56
C VAL A 327 22.71 17.88 30.23
N SER A 328 22.43 18.07 31.52
CA SER A 328 23.07 19.08 32.36
C SER A 328 24.03 18.35 33.31
N PHE A 329 25.27 18.80 33.38
CA PHE A 329 26.22 18.35 34.40
C PHE A 329 26.26 19.41 35.50
N GLU A 330 26.04 18.98 36.74
CA GLU A 330 26.11 19.84 37.91
C GLU A 330 27.07 19.18 38.89
N ASP A 331 28.17 19.87 39.18
CA ASP A 331 29.17 19.43 40.16
C ASP A 331 28.76 19.95 41.56
N ARG A 332 29.26 19.31 42.61
CA ARG A 332 28.82 19.50 44.00
C ARG A 332 29.20 20.86 44.64
N ASP A 333 29.82 21.77 43.87
CA ASP A 333 30.38 23.05 44.34
C ASP A 333 29.82 24.31 43.64
N ASP A 334 28.59 24.25 43.09
CA ASP A 334 27.78 25.45 42.74
C ASP A 334 28.49 26.49 41.82
N LYS A 335 29.21 26.03 40.78
CA LYS A 335 29.72 26.90 39.70
C LYS A 335 29.27 26.44 38.33
N PRO A 336 28.70 27.33 37.49
CA PRO A 336 28.19 26.95 36.17
C PRO A 336 29.33 26.68 35.18
N ILE A 337 29.40 25.45 34.67
CA ILE A 337 30.25 25.10 33.53
C ILE A 337 29.53 25.55 32.25
N LYS A 338 30.13 26.46 31.48
CA LYS A 338 29.66 26.79 30.12
C LYS A 338 30.01 25.64 29.18
N VAL A 339 29.02 24.83 28.84
CA VAL A 339 29.18 23.78 27.82
C VAL A 339 28.77 24.35 26.46
N THR A 340 29.77 24.62 25.63
CA THR A 340 29.60 24.93 24.20
C THR A 340 29.75 23.61 23.45
N GLY A 341 28.65 22.98 23.04
CA GLY A 341 28.72 21.74 22.27
C GLY A 341 27.36 21.09 22.06
N THR A 342 26.89 21.09 20.81
CA THR A 342 25.76 20.31 20.35
C THR A 342 26.20 18.86 20.12
N ALA A 343 25.79 17.96 20.99
CA ALA A 343 25.92 16.51 20.75
C ALA A 343 24.71 16.01 19.94
N GLN A 344 24.98 15.41 18.78
CA GLN A 344 24.05 14.54 18.05
C GLN A 344 24.39 13.09 18.40
N THR A 345 23.45 12.31 18.94
CA THR A 345 23.52 10.84 18.78
C THR A 345 22.17 10.14 18.93
N THR A 346 21.98 9.20 18.00
CA THR A 346 21.06 8.06 17.93
C THR A 346 21.25 7.09 19.12
N GLU A 347 20.18 6.57 19.71
CA GLU A 347 20.20 5.48 20.73
C GLU A 347 20.82 4.21 20.07
N THR A 348 21.85 3.56 20.62
CA THR A 348 21.81 2.73 21.85
C THR A 348 23.25 2.51 22.38
N THR A 349 23.44 2.75 23.68
CA THR A 349 24.60 2.38 24.54
C THR A 349 25.97 3.01 24.19
N GLN A 350 26.29 4.13 24.84
CA GLN A 350 27.69 4.44 25.15
C GLN A 350 28.07 3.76 26.47
N THR A 351 28.96 2.78 26.40
CA THR A 351 29.80 2.41 27.55
C THR A 351 30.78 3.56 27.74
N ILE A 352 30.57 4.39 28.75
CA ILE A 352 31.57 5.38 29.16
C ILE A 352 32.63 4.59 29.93
N GLN A 353 33.78 4.32 29.31
CA GLN A 353 34.98 3.99 30.06
C GLN A 353 35.51 5.30 30.67
N THR A 354 35.20 5.52 31.94
CA THR A 354 35.90 6.53 32.75
C THR A 354 37.14 5.89 33.35
N GLU A 355 38.33 6.29 32.92
CA GLU A 355 39.49 6.34 33.82
C GLU A 355 39.26 7.49 34.80
N ALA A 356 38.43 7.27 35.81
CA ALA A 356 38.32 8.18 36.94
C ALA A 356 37.73 7.42 38.12
N ASP A 357 38.53 7.36 39.18
CA ASP A 357 38.17 6.87 40.49
C ASP A 357 36.90 7.55 41.04
N VAL A 358 36.02 6.71 41.60
CA VAL A 358 35.03 7.03 42.63
C VAL A 358 33.91 8.06 42.30
N GLY A 359 32.72 7.53 42.02
CA GLY A 359 31.45 8.05 42.57
C GLY A 359 30.77 9.23 41.87
N ALA A 360 30.08 8.99 40.75
CA ALA A 360 29.13 9.94 40.15
C ALA A 360 27.70 9.33 40.11
N THR A 361 26.69 10.13 40.45
CA THR A 361 25.27 9.73 40.44
C THR A 361 24.57 10.32 39.22
N ILE A 362 23.92 9.49 38.41
CA ILE A 362 23.25 9.91 37.17
C ILE A 362 21.76 10.12 37.46
N THR A 363 21.25 11.33 37.23
CA THR A 363 19.81 11.63 37.35
C THR A 363 19.25 12.05 36.00
N VAL A 364 18.27 11.30 35.49
CA VAL A 364 17.61 11.57 34.20
C VAL A 364 16.22 12.13 34.45
N GLN A 365 16.00 13.41 34.16
CA GLN A 365 14.66 14.02 34.22
C GLN A 365 14.05 14.23 32.83
N ARG A 366 12.75 13.95 32.74
CA ARG A 366 11.92 14.03 31.54
C ARG A 366 11.42 15.45 31.35
N ALA A 367 11.88 16.16 30.33
CA ALA A 367 11.35 17.50 30.00
C ALA A 367 10.00 17.37 29.27
N TYR A 368 8.93 17.92 29.85
CA TYR A 368 7.66 18.16 29.15
C TYR A 368 7.69 19.59 28.61
N ALA A 369 7.59 19.78 27.29
CA ALA A 369 7.36 21.09 26.68
C ALA A 369 5.85 21.27 26.46
N TYR A 370 5.31 22.38 26.98
CA TYR A 370 3.92 22.81 26.86
C TYR A 370 3.55 23.24 25.45
#